data_AF-A0AA45WQ60-F1
#
_entry.id   AF-A0AA45WQ60-F1
#
_cell.length_a   1.000
_cell.length_b   1.000
_cell.length_c   1.000
_cell.angle_alpha   90.00
_cell.angle_beta   90.00
_cell.angle_gamma   90.00
#
_symmetry.space_group_name_H-M   'P 1'
#
loop_
_entity.id
_entity.type
_entity.pdbx_description
1 polymer ?
#
loop_
_entity_poly.entity_id
_entity_poly.type
_entity_poly.pdbx_seq_one_letter_code
_entity_poly.pdbx_strand_id
1 'polypeptide(L)'
;MKMRELIPSLKKLNIKVQSISTMELNPDQMHTVFHIINEIADHQPETDMLLHGEWSRYRQSFLKQRLLHGWRKIRTAFYLERLAPHDAYAELAGLFEACFHEEYHEVGLEMNIFTLRAFLWNQEHLTEKMGAHRDRQGWVELLDLLDALEQAGYE
;
A
#
# COMPACT_ATOMS: atom_id res chain seq x y z
N MET A 1 4.10 -16.05 -15.32
CA MET A 1 5.29 -15.18 -15.52
C MET A 1 6.49 -15.84 -14.86
N LYS A 2 7.67 -15.90 -15.50
CA LYS A 2 8.84 -16.60 -14.94
C LYS A 2 9.48 -15.73 -13.85
N MET A 3 9.60 -16.27 -12.63
CA MET A 3 10.13 -15.61 -11.42
C MET A 3 11.53 -14.96 -11.58
N ARG A 4 12.24 -15.26 -12.67
CA ARG A 4 13.62 -14.80 -12.95
C ARG A 4 13.72 -13.36 -13.46
N GLU A 5 12.60 -12.73 -13.84
CA GLU A 5 12.61 -11.39 -14.45
C GLU A 5 12.25 -10.26 -13.47
N LEU A 6 11.74 -10.58 -12.27
CA LEU A 6 11.10 -9.59 -11.40
C LEU A 6 11.98 -8.91 -10.36
N ILE A 7 13.27 -9.25 -10.20
CA ILE A 7 14.06 -8.64 -9.12
C ILE A 7 15.47 -8.24 -9.59
N PRO A 8 15.66 -6.99 -10.04
CA PRO A 8 16.97 -6.35 -10.18
C PRO A 8 17.80 -6.38 -8.87
N SER A 9 17.12 -6.40 -7.71
CA SER A 9 17.70 -6.42 -6.37
C SER A 9 18.39 -7.74 -5.99
N LEU A 10 17.98 -8.89 -6.57
CA LEU A 10 18.58 -10.20 -6.28
C LEU A 10 19.92 -10.41 -7.00
N LYS A 11 20.13 -9.75 -8.15
CA LYS A 11 21.41 -9.83 -8.90
C LYS A 11 22.57 -9.19 -8.14
N LYS A 12 22.32 -8.25 -7.23
CA LYS A 12 23.36 -7.55 -6.45
C LYS A 12 23.93 -8.39 -5.30
N LEU A 13 23.23 -9.44 -4.85
CA LEU A 13 23.61 -10.23 -3.67
C LEU A 13 24.45 -11.48 -3.97
N ASN A 14 24.83 -11.72 -5.23
CA ASN A 14 25.64 -12.89 -5.66
C ASN A 14 25.12 -14.24 -5.13
N ILE A 15 23.81 -14.35 -4.90
CA ILE A 15 23.16 -15.60 -4.48
C ILE A 15 22.98 -16.43 -5.74
N LYS A 16 23.78 -17.50 -5.89
CA LYS A 16 23.51 -18.54 -6.88
C LYS A 16 22.23 -19.27 -6.47
N VAL A 17 21.09 -18.79 -6.96
CA VAL A 17 19.81 -19.50 -6.83
C VAL A 17 19.90 -20.76 -7.70
N GLN A 18 20.39 -21.84 -7.09
CA GLN A 18 20.25 -23.17 -7.67
C GLN A 18 18.77 -23.47 -7.78
N SER A 19 18.35 -23.82 -9.00
CA SER A 19 16.99 -24.20 -9.34
C SER A 19 16.62 -25.51 -8.64
N ILE A 20 16.22 -25.43 -7.38
CA ILE A 20 15.54 -26.53 -6.70
C ILE A 20 14.07 -26.45 -7.11
N SER A 21 13.52 -27.60 -7.50
CA SER A 21 12.14 -27.79 -7.97
C SER A 21 11.16 -26.92 -7.18
N THR A 22 10.27 -26.20 -7.87
CA THR A 22 9.27 -25.31 -7.29
C THR A 22 8.35 -26.09 -6.36
N MET A 23 8.73 -26.15 -5.09
CA MET A 23 7.83 -26.54 -4.01
C MET A 23 6.94 -25.32 -3.77
N GLU A 24 5.65 -25.45 -4.03
CA GLU A 24 4.68 -24.41 -3.71
C GLU A 24 4.72 -24.21 -2.19
N LEU A 25 5.22 -23.04 -1.77
CA LEU A 25 5.25 -22.68 -0.36
C LEU A 25 3.81 -22.46 0.08
N ASN A 26 3.43 -23.08 1.20
CA ASN A 26 2.13 -22.80 1.80
C ASN A 26 2.13 -21.36 2.38
N PRO A 27 0.95 -20.78 2.66
CA PRO A 27 0.84 -19.40 3.13
C PRO A 27 1.69 -19.08 4.37
N ASP A 28 1.80 -20.01 5.33
CA ASP A 28 2.58 -19.83 6.56
C ASP A 28 4.10 -19.79 6.29
N GLN A 29 4.56 -20.62 5.34
CA GLN A 29 5.95 -20.62 4.89
C GLN A 29 6.28 -19.35 4.11
N MET A 30 5.35 -18.87 3.29
CA MET A 30 5.49 -17.63 2.55
C MET A 30 5.55 -16.43 3.49
N HIS A 31 4.67 -16.39 4.50
CA HIS A 31 4.67 -15.40 5.57
C HIS A 31 5.99 -15.40 6.35
N THR A 32 6.51 -16.58 6.68
CA THR A 32 7.79 -16.74 7.38
C THR A 32 8.96 -16.22 6.54
N VAL A 33 8.97 -16.49 5.24
CA VAL A 33 10.00 -15.98 4.31
C VAL A 33 9.94 -14.46 4.22
N PHE A 34 8.75 -13.87 4.11
CA PHE A 34 8.60 -12.41 4.12
C PHE A 34 9.03 -11.78 5.44
N HIS A 35 8.74 -12.42 6.57
CA HIS A 35 9.20 -11.95 7.89
C HIS A 35 10.73 -11.93 7.98
N ILE A 36 11.40 -13.02 7.58
CA ILE A 36 12.87 -13.10 7.58
C ILE A 36 13.48 -12.09 6.61
N ILE A 37 12.87 -11.88 5.44
CA ILE A 37 13.33 -10.85 4.48
C ILE A 37 13.19 -9.45 5.08
N ASN A 38 12.09 -9.16 5.77
CA ASN A 38 11.88 -7.87 6.43
C ASN A 38 12.85 -7.66 7.60
N GLU A 39 13.12 -8.68 8.41
CA GLU A 39 14.12 -8.61 9.50
C GLU A 39 15.54 -8.34 8.97
N ILE A 40 15.88 -8.94 7.82
CA ILE A 40 17.16 -8.71 7.13
C ILE A 40 17.20 -7.29 6.51
N ALA A 41 16.06 -6.79 6.03
CA ALA A 41 15.96 -5.49 5.36
C ALA A 41 15.95 -4.30 6.33
N ASP A 42 15.45 -4.46 7.55
CA ASP A 42 15.34 -3.39 8.57
C ASP A 42 16.69 -2.92 9.16
N HIS A 43 17.84 -3.38 8.64
CA HIS A 43 19.19 -3.03 9.11
C HIS A 43 20.09 -2.32 8.08
N GLN A 44 19.55 -1.67 7.04
CA GLN A 44 20.36 -1.03 5.99
C GLN A 44 20.23 0.52 5.96
N PRO A 45 21.33 1.28 6.11
CA PRO A 45 21.32 2.76 6.08
C PRO A 45 20.86 3.38 4.74
N GLU A 46 20.96 2.64 3.64
CA GLU A 46 20.48 3.09 2.31
C GLU A 46 18.94 3.13 2.25
N THR A 47 18.27 2.26 3.00
CA THR A 47 16.80 2.23 3.12
C THR A 47 16.30 3.49 3.83
N ASP A 48 17.04 4.01 4.81
CA ASP A 48 16.65 5.21 5.56
C ASP A 48 16.63 6.47 4.67
N MET A 49 17.62 6.66 3.79
CA MET A 49 17.64 7.85 2.92
C MET A 49 16.51 7.84 1.88
N LEU A 50 16.22 6.66 1.30
CA LEU A 50 15.10 6.49 0.39
C LEU A 50 13.77 6.77 1.10
N LEU A 51 13.59 6.21 2.29
CA LEU A 51 12.41 6.43 3.14
C LEU A 51 12.24 7.92 3.51
N HIS A 52 13.31 8.64 3.82
CA HIS A 52 13.26 10.08 4.10
C HIS A 52 12.86 10.90 2.87
N GLY A 53 13.27 10.47 1.67
CA GLY A 53 12.84 11.06 0.40
C GLY A 53 11.36 10.83 0.14
N GLU A 54 10.88 9.60 0.34
CA GLU A 54 9.45 9.24 0.23
C GLU A 54 8.60 10.00 1.25
N TRP A 55 9.08 10.10 2.49
CA TRP A 55 8.43 10.87 3.53
C TRP A 55 8.33 12.35 3.19
N SER A 56 9.39 12.93 2.63
CA SER A 56 9.40 14.33 2.19
C SER A 56 8.37 14.56 1.08
N ARG A 57 8.28 13.65 0.09
CA ARG A 57 7.24 13.68 -0.95
C ARG A 57 5.84 13.53 -0.37
N TYR A 58 5.64 12.57 0.54
CA TYR A 58 4.36 12.37 1.23
C TYR A 58 3.89 13.63 1.96
N ARG A 59 4.75 14.24 2.77
CA ARG A 59 4.40 15.45 3.55
C ARG A 59 4.05 16.64 2.67
N GLN A 60 4.63 16.72 1.49
CA GLN A 60 4.41 17.80 0.52
C GLN A 60 3.21 17.53 -0.39
N SER A 61 2.67 16.31 -0.44
CA SER A 61 1.49 15.98 -1.24
C SER A 61 0.23 16.59 -0.64
N PHE A 62 -0.33 17.56 -1.35
CA PHE A 62 -1.63 18.15 -1.02
C PHE A 62 -2.78 17.17 -1.26
N LEU A 63 -2.66 16.29 -2.25
CA LEU A 63 -3.69 15.31 -2.59
C LEU A 63 -3.87 14.27 -1.48
N LYS A 64 -2.78 13.72 -0.93
CA LYS A 64 -2.84 12.78 0.20
C LYS A 64 -3.50 13.40 1.43
N GLN A 65 -3.16 14.65 1.75
CA GLN A 65 -3.79 15.39 2.85
C GLN A 65 -5.29 15.63 2.58
N ARG A 66 -5.67 15.93 1.34
CA ARG A 66 -7.08 16.10 0.94
C ARG A 66 -7.87 14.81 1.02
N LEU A 67 -7.29 13.68 0.60
CA LEU A 67 -7.93 12.37 0.70
C LEU A 67 -8.23 12.02 2.17
N LEU A 68 -7.23 12.14 3.06
CA LEU A 68 -7.42 11.92 4.49
C LEU A 68 -8.42 12.90 5.11
N HIS A 69 -8.42 14.16 4.68
CA HIS A 69 -9.40 15.14 5.13
C HIS A 69 -10.82 14.82 4.64
N GLY A 70 -10.97 14.39 3.39
CA GLY A 70 -12.24 13.93 2.81
C GLY A 70 -12.78 12.74 3.59
N TRP A 71 -11.92 11.74 3.84
CA TRP A 71 -12.27 10.60 4.68
C TRP A 71 -12.76 11.01 6.06
N ARG A 72 -12.04 11.91 6.75
CA ARG A 72 -12.44 12.40 8.09
C ARG A 72 -13.84 13.02 8.13
N LYS A 73 -14.34 13.59 7.02
CA LYS A 73 -15.69 14.15 6.96
C LYS A 73 -16.77 13.06 6.94
N ILE A 74 -16.48 11.93 6.31
CA ILE A 74 -17.48 10.87 6.07
C ILE A 74 -17.31 9.65 6.97
N ARG A 75 -16.14 9.45 7.59
CA ARG A 75 -15.80 8.25 8.39
C ARG A 75 -16.80 7.94 9.51
N THR A 76 -17.32 8.97 10.19
CA THR A 76 -18.29 8.75 11.27
C THR A 76 -19.63 8.24 10.72
N ALA A 77 -20.06 8.72 9.54
CA ALA A 77 -21.26 8.20 8.91
C ALA A 77 -21.06 6.76 8.42
N PHE A 78 -19.88 6.45 7.86
CA PHE A 78 -19.50 5.11 7.45
C PHE A 78 -19.53 4.11 8.62
N TYR A 79 -18.81 4.37 9.71
CA TYR A 79 -18.76 3.46 10.87
C TYR A 79 -20.06 3.38 11.67
N LEU A 80 -20.98 4.33 11.51
CA LEU A 80 -22.34 4.25 12.06
C LEU A 80 -23.32 3.56 11.11
N GLU A 81 -22.84 2.98 10.02
CA GLU A 81 -23.64 2.31 8.98
C GLU A 81 -24.70 3.24 8.35
N ARG A 82 -24.43 4.55 8.36
CA ARG A 82 -25.28 5.59 7.76
C ARG A 82 -24.87 5.98 6.34
N LEU A 83 -23.74 5.45 5.88
CA LEU A 83 -23.21 5.65 4.54
C LEU A 83 -22.72 4.29 4.04
N ALA A 84 -23.28 3.82 2.92
CA ALA A 84 -22.91 2.53 2.35
C ALA A 84 -21.45 2.59 1.85
N PRO A 85 -20.70 1.46 1.86
CA PRO A 85 -19.32 1.42 1.40
C PRO A 85 -19.14 1.98 -0.02
N HIS A 86 -20.04 1.63 -0.93
CA HIS A 86 -20.03 2.14 -2.30
C HIS A 86 -20.17 3.66 -2.36
N ASP A 87 -21.08 4.24 -1.58
CA ASP A 87 -21.30 5.69 -1.56
C ASP A 87 -20.11 6.42 -0.92
N ALA A 88 -19.54 5.86 0.15
CA ALA A 88 -18.32 6.37 0.77
C ALA A 88 -17.14 6.36 -0.19
N TYR A 89 -17.01 5.30 -1.00
CA TYR A 89 -16.00 5.22 -2.04
C TYR A 89 -16.25 6.25 -3.15
N ALA A 90 -17.50 6.38 -3.63
CA ALA A 90 -17.85 7.32 -4.69
C ALA A 90 -17.52 8.79 -4.32
N GLU A 91 -17.71 9.18 -3.05
CA GLU A 91 -17.32 10.50 -2.53
C GLU A 91 -15.80 10.75 -2.58
N LEU A 92 -14.99 9.70 -2.58
CA LEU A 92 -13.53 9.76 -2.56
C LEU A 92 -12.85 9.30 -3.85
N ALA A 93 -13.58 8.69 -4.78
CA ALA A 93 -13.04 8.04 -5.97
C ALA A 93 -12.10 8.95 -6.76
N GLY A 94 -12.55 10.19 -7.05
CA GLY A 94 -11.71 11.16 -7.75
C GLY A 94 -10.46 11.60 -6.98
N LEU A 95 -10.47 11.55 -5.64
CA LEU A 95 -9.27 11.80 -4.84
C LEU A 95 -8.33 10.59 -4.82
N PHE A 96 -8.86 9.37 -4.78
CA PHE A 96 -8.06 8.16 -4.92
C PHE A 96 -7.32 8.13 -6.26
N GLU A 97 -8.05 8.33 -7.37
CA GLU A 97 -7.49 8.39 -8.72
C GLU A 97 -6.40 9.46 -8.81
N ALA A 98 -6.70 10.68 -8.33
CA ALA A 98 -5.73 11.77 -8.38
C ALA A 98 -4.47 11.47 -7.54
N CYS A 99 -4.62 10.91 -6.34
CA CYS A 99 -3.47 10.53 -5.50
C CYS A 99 -2.64 9.42 -6.14
N PHE A 100 -3.31 8.42 -6.70
CA PHE A 100 -2.66 7.29 -7.35
C PHE A 100 -1.85 7.73 -8.56
N HIS A 101 -2.43 8.58 -9.43
CA HIS A 101 -1.73 9.10 -10.60
C HIS A 101 -0.63 10.12 -10.25
N GLU A 102 -0.76 10.87 -9.15
CA GLU A 102 0.33 11.72 -8.64
C GLU A 102 1.55 10.88 -8.23
N GLU A 103 1.35 9.72 -7.62
CA GLU A 103 2.45 8.87 -7.14
C GLU A 103 3.11 8.07 -8.28
N TYR A 104 2.32 7.54 -9.21
CA TYR A 104 2.81 6.60 -10.24
C TYR A 104 2.96 7.22 -11.64
N HIS A 105 2.68 8.53 -11.79
CA HIS A 105 2.92 9.37 -12.97
C HIS A 105 2.71 8.70 -14.33
N GLU A 106 1.53 8.82 -14.96
CA GLU A 106 1.23 8.44 -16.38
C GLU A 106 1.63 7.02 -16.87
N VAL A 107 2.34 6.21 -16.07
CA VAL A 107 2.63 4.83 -16.41
C VAL A 107 1.31 4.09 -16.37
N GLY A 108 0.97 3.39 -17.44
CA GLY A 108 -0.31 2.70 -17.69
C GLY A 108 -0.66 1.57 -16.73
N LEU A 109 -0.46 1.77 -15.42
CA LEU A 109 -1.07 1.01 -14.36
C LEU A 109 -2.54 1.40 -14.31
N GLU A 110 -3.39 0.46 -14.71
CA GLU A 110 -4.81 0.55 -14.50
C GLU A 110 -5.10 0.54 -12.99
N MET A 111 -5.94 1.48 -12.54
CA MET A 111 -6.39 1.50 -11.16
C MET A 111 -7.52 0.48 -10.98
N ASN A 112 -7.22 -0.60 -10.29
CA ASN A 112 -8.17 -1.59 -9.78
C ASN A 112 -8.02 -1.76 -8.26
N ILE A 113 -8.91 -2.53 -7.62
CA ILE A 113 -8.89 -2.76 -6.16
C ILE A 113 -7.50 -3.22 -5.67
N PHE A 114 -6.83 -4.10 -6.42
CA PHE A 114 -5.49 -4.60 -6.03
C PHE A 114 -4.45 -3.47 -6.01
N THR A 115 -4.37 -2.67 -7.07
CA THR A 115 -3.43 -1.55 -7.15
C THR A 115 -3.72 -0.46 -6.12
N LEU A 116 -5.00 -0.23 -5.83
CA LEU A 116 -5.42 0.74 -4.84
C LEU A 116 -5.07 0.26 -3.42
N ARG A 117 -5.29 -1.03 -3.11
CA ARG A 117 -4.89 -1.66 -1.85
C ARG A 117 -3.37 -1.57 -1.65
N ALA A 118 -2.57 -1.86 -2.69
CA ALA A 118 -1.12 -1.71 -2.64
C ALA A 118 -0.69 -0.25 -2.39
N PHE A 119 -1.34 0.71 -3.04
CA PHE A 119 -1.10 2.14 -2.80
C PHE A 119 -1.36 2.52 -1.33
N LEU A 120 -2.50 2.09 -0.76
CA LEU A 120 -2.86 2.42 0.62
C LEU A 120 -1.96 1.74 1.65
N TRP A 121 -1.57 0.49 1.45
CA TRP A 121 -0.57 -0.17 2.29
C TRP A 121 0.77 0.57 2.28
N ASN A 122 1.19 1.07 1.12
CA ASN A 122 2.42 1.87 1.05
C ASN A 122 2.31 3.16 1.88
N GLN A 123 1.16 3.85 1.83
CA GLN A 123 0.96 5.05 2.66
C GLN A 123 0.90 4.72 4.16
N GLU A 124 0.21 3.64 4.53
CA GLU A 124 0.14 3.15 5.90
C GLU A 124 1.54 2.83 6.44
N HIS A 125 2.32 2.03 5.71
CA HIS A 125 3.68 1.64 6.08
C HIS A 125 4.60 2.86 6.25
N LEU A 126 4.56 3.80 5.30
CA LEU A 126 5.35 5.04 5.36
C LEU A 126 4.99 5.86 6.61
N THR A 127 3.70 6.02 6.90
CA THR A 127 3.25 6.78 8.09
C THR A 127 3.54 6.04 9.40
N GLU A 128 3.57 4.71 9.41
CA GLU A 128 3.98 3.91 10.56
C GLU A 128 5.46 4.12 10.87
N LYS A 129 6.33 3.90 9.89
CA LYS A 129 7.80 4.05 10.04
C LYS A 129 8.19 5.47 10.47
N MET A 130 7.43 6.48 10.07
CA MET A 130 7.69 7.89 10.40
C MET A 130 6.93 8.41 11.63
N GLY A 131 6.18 7.56 12.34
CA GLY A 131 5.49 7.93 13.59
C GLY A 131 4.27 8.85 13.41
N ALA A 132 3.69 8.92 12.21
CA ALA A 132 2.55 9.77 11.89
C ALA A 132 1.21 9.09 12.20
N HIS A 133 0.98 8.75 13.47
CA HIS A 133 -0.12 7.89 13.92
C HIS A 133 -1.53 8.31 13.46
N ARG A 134 -1.83 9.61 13.40
CA ARG A 134 -3.15 10.12 12.96
C ARG A 134 -3.41 9.90 11.48
N ASP A 135 -2.36 10.01 10.67
CA ASP A 135 -2.45 9.78 9.24
C ASP A 135 -2.49 8.28 8.96
N ARG A 136 -1.64 7.51 9.65
CA ARG A 136 -1.67 6.04 9.64
C ARG A 136 -3.08 5.50 9.90
N GLN A 137 -3.73 5.97 10.95
CA GLN A 137 -5.10 5.56 11.27
C GLN A 137 -6.04 5.84 10.08
N GLY A 138 -5.95 7.02 9.45
CA GLY A 138 -6.78 7.31 8.29
C GLY A 138 -6.52 6.38 7.10
N TRP A 139 -5.28 5.97 6.87
CA TRP A 139 -4.95 4.99 5.82
C TRP A 139 -5.46 3.58 6.13
N VAL A 140 -5.37 3.14 7.40
CA VAL A 140 -5.97 1.88 7.87
C VAL A 140 -7.49 1.90 7.67
N GLU A 141 -8.15 2.98 8.10
CA GLU A 141 -9.61 3.12 7.94
C GLU A 141 -10.04 3.13 6.45
N LEU A 142 -9.19 3.61 5.54
CA LEU A 142 -9.43 3.52 4.09
C LEU A 142 -9.20 2.12 3.52
N LEU A 143 -8.34 1.30 4.14
CA LEU A 143 -8.22 -0.12 3.81
C LEU A 143 -9.47 -0.88 4.26
N ASP A 144 -10.02 -0.58 5.45
CA ASP A 144 -11.29 -1.14 5.92
C ASP A 144 -12.44 -0.84 4.93
N LEU A 145 -12.44 0.35 4.33
CA LEU A 145 -13.40 0.72 3.29
C LEU A 145 -13.28 -0.20 2.07
N LEU A 146 -12.06 -0.52 1.61
CA LEU A 146 -11.87 -1.44 0.49
C LEU A 146 -12.32 -2.86 0.83
N ASP A 147 -12.04 -3.32 2.04
CA ASP A 147 -12.47 -4.65 2.50
C ASP A 147 -14.00 -4.73 2.58
N ALA A 148 -14.67 -3.65 3.00
CA ALA A 148 -16.13 -3.55 3.02
C ALA A 148 -16.74 -3.54 1.61
N LEU A 149 -16.07 -2.95 0.61
CA LEU A 149 -16.49 -3.04 -0.79
C LEU A 149 -16.40 -4.46 -1.33
N GLU A 150 -15.29 -5.15 -1.07
CA GLU A 150 -15.07 -6.54 -1.48
C GLU A 150 -16.11 -7.48 -0.85
N GLN A 151 -16.39 -7.33 0.45
CA GLN A 151 -17.44 -8.09 1.15
C GLN A 151 -18.84 -7.82 0.61
N ALA A 152 -19.10 -6.61 0.11
CA ALA A 152 -20.37 -6.24 -0.52
C ALA A 152 -20.46 -6.68 -2.00
N GLY A 153 -19.42 -7.33 -2.54
CA GLY A 153 -19.41 -7.88 -3.90
C GLY A 153 -19.04 -6.88 -5.00
N TYR A 154 -18.32 -5.81 -4.66
CA TYR A 154 -17.77 -4.86 -5.63
C TYR A 154 -16.33 -5.26 -5.98
N GLU A 155 -16.03 -5.43 -7.28
CA GLU A 155 -14.72 -5.74 -7.86
C GLU A 155 -14.02 -4.50 -8.45
#